data_AF-A0A8K0EWW8-F1
#
_entry.id   AF-A0A8K0EWW8-F1
#
_cell.length_a   1.000
_cell.length_b   1.000
_cell.length_c   1.000
_cell.angle_alpha   90.00
_cell.angle_beta   90.00
_cell.angle_gamma   90.00
#
_symmetry.space_group_name_H-M   'P 1'
#
loop_
_entity.id
_entity.type
_entity.pdbx_description
1 polymer ?
#
loop_
_entity_poly.entity_id
_entity_poly.type
_entity_poly.pdbx_seq_one_letter_code
_entity_poly.pdbx_strand_id
1 'polypeptide(L)'
;MYNEELKIYHSSYIRNARAIGVLWAIFTICFGIINLVVFIQPFWIGDSKDTPMTGHFGLYRYCLGRGLTQTLQCEGRLDDFTTIPSDAFKAATFFVGFSFLMILICIICMLLFFCVHAEKVYKICMWLQIVSGLETFVVFVVA
;
A
#
# COMPACT_ATOMS: atom_id res chain seq x y z
N MET A 1 -36.62 -31.08 -14.24
CA MET A 1 -36.35 -29.88 -15.06
C MET A 1 -35.74 -28.76 -14.22
N TYR A 2 -36.48 -28.08 -13.33
CA TYR A 2 -35.95 -26.99 -12.48
C TYR A 2 -34.67 -27.32 -11.68
N ASN A 3 -34.61 -28.51 -11.07
CA ASN A 3 -33.46 -28.93 -10.26
C ASN A 3 -32.16 -29.13 -11.07
N GLU A 4 -32.25 -29.41 -12.37
CA GLU A 4 -31.07 -29.57 -13.22
C GLU A 4 -30.55 -28.22 -13.69
N GLU A 5 -31.46 -27.30 -14.05
CA GLU A 5 -31.12 -25.91 -14.38
C GLU A 5 -30.45 -25.20 -13.20
N LEU A 6 -30.96 -25.41 -11.98
CA LEU A 6 -30.37 -24.88 -10.74
C LEU A 6 -28.93 -25.41 -10.52
N LYS A 7 -28.69 -26.70 -10.76
CA LYS A 7 -27.36 -27.30 -10.62
C LYS A 7 -26.36 -26.75 -11.65
N ILE A 8 -26.79 -26.57 -12.90
CA ILE A 8 -25.97 -25.98 -13.96
C ILE A 8 -25.60 -24.53 -13.62
N TYR A 9 -26.57 -23.75 -13.14
CA TYR A 9 -26.33 -22.38 -12.68
C TYR A 9 -25.35 -22.34 -11.50
N HIS A 10 -25.56 -23.19 -10.48
CA HIS A 10 -24.72 -23.23 -9.29
C HIS A 10 -23.26 -23.62 -9.60
N SER A 11 -23.05 -24.60 -10.48
CA SER A 11 -21.71 -24.98 -10.96
C SER A 11 -21.00 -23.82 -11.69
N SER A 12 -21.72 -23.15 -12.59
CA SER A 12 -21.21 -21.97 -13.32
C SER A 12 -20.88 -20.82 -12.36
N TYR A 13 -21.73 -20.57 -11.37
CA TYR A 13 -21.52 -19.58 -10.32
C TYR A 13 -20.24 -19.85 -9.53
N ILE A 14 -20.02 -21.08 -9.05
CA ILE A 14 -18.82 -21.44 -8.30
C ILE A 14 -17.55 -21.23 -9.13
N ARG A 15 -17.55 -21.62 -10.41
CA ARG A 15 -16.40 -21.42 -11.29
C ARG A 15 -16.08 -19.94 -11.48
N ASN A 16 -17.11 -19.12 -11.72
CA ASN A 16 -16.95 -17.67 -11.89
C ASN A 16 -16.48 -17.01 -10.59
N ALA A 17 -17.01 -17.43 -9.43
CA ALA A 17 -16.60 -16.92 -8.12
C ALA A 17 -15.12 -17.23 -7.82
N ARG A 18 -14.62 -18.42 -8.19
CA ARG A 18 -13.19 -18.76 -8.05
C ARG A 18 -12.31 -17.91 -8.96
N ALA A 19 -12.74 -17.64 -10.19
CA ALA A 19 -12.02 -16.77 -11.10
C ALA A 19 -11.91 -15.33 -10.56
N ILE A 20 -13.00 -14.80 -10.00
CA ILE A 20 -13.01 -13.49 -9.32
C ILE A 20 -12.05 -13.49 -8.13
N GLY A 21 -12.00 -14.55 -7.33
CA GLY A 21 -11.06 -14.68 -6.21
C GLY A 21 -9.59 -14.62 -6.64
N VAL A 22 -9.24 -15.29 -7.75
CA VAL A 22 -7.88 -15.24 -8.32
C VAL A 22 -7.55 -13.83 -8.82
N LEU A 23 -8.47 -13.20 -9.55
CA LEU A 23 -8.31 -11.82 -10.03
C LEU A 23 -8.11 -10.85 -8.86
N TRP A 24 -8.88 -11.03 -7.78
CA TRP A 24 -8.75 -10.23 -6.57
C TRP A 24 -7.34 -10.37 -5.95
N ALA A 25 -6.84 -11.59 -5.80
CA ALA A 25 -5.49 -11.82 -5.28
C ALA A 25 -4.41 -11.13 -6.14
N ILE A 26 -4.52 -11.19 -7.47
CA ILE A 26 -3.59 -10.52 -8.39
C ILE A 26 -3.61 -9.00 -8.15
N PHE A 27 -4.79 -8.38 -8.11
CA PHE A 27 -4.89 -6.94 -7.86
C PHE A 27 -4.37 -6.55 -6.48
N THR A 28 -4.61 -7.36 -5.43
CA THR A 28 -4.07 -7.11 -4.10
C THR A 28 -2.55 -7.17 -4.08
N ILE A 29 -1.93 -8.11 -4.80
CA ILE A 29 -0.46 -8.18 -4.93
C ILE A 29 0.07 -6.93 -5.63
N CYS A 30 -0.53 -6.53 -6.76
CA CYS A 30 -0.13 -5.31 -7.47
C CYS A 30 -0.25 -4.07 -6.57
N PHE A 31 -1.34 -3.96 -5.81
CA PHE A 31 -1.54 -2.85 -4.87
C PHE A 31 -0.51 -2.85 -3.74
N GLY A 32 -0.11 -4.02 -3.25
CA GLY A 32 0.96 -4.16 -2.26
C GLY A 32 2.32 -3.70 -2.80
N ILE A 33 2.63 -4.02 -4.06
CA ILE A 33 3.86 -3.55 -4.72
C ILE A 33 3.84 -2.02 -4.84
N ILE A 34 2.72 -1.43 -5.27
CA ILE A 34 2.59 0.03 -5.37
C ILE A 34 2.78 0.69 -4.00
N ASN A 35 2.15 0.18 -2.93
CA ASN A 35 2.32 0.72 -1.58
C ASN A 35 3.77 0.60 -1.10
N LEU A 36 4.45 -0.50 -1.39
CA LEU A 36 5.87 -0.67 -1.06
C LEU A 36 6.74 0.38 -1.77
N VAL A 37 6.50 0.60 -3.06
CA VAL A 37 7.22 1.61 -3.84
C VAL A 37 6.97 3.00 -3.25
N VAL A 38 5.71 3.35 -2.99
CA VAL A 38 5.30 4.63 -2.38
C VAL A 38 5.98 4.83 -1.02
N PHE A 39 6.07 3.79 -0.20
CA PHE A 39 6.73 3.83 1.11
C PHE A 39 8.24 4.08 1.01
N ILE A 40 8.93 3.40 0.09
CA ILE A 40 10.40 3.49 -0.05
C ILE A 40 10.81 4.70 -0.89
N GLN A 41 9.91 5.27 -1.68
CA GLN A 41 10.23 6.35 -2.62
C GLN A 41 10.87 7.54 -1.90
N PRO A 42 12.09 7.95 -2.29
CA PRO A 42 12.77 9.10 -1.68
C PRO A 42 12.30 10.44 -2.25
N PHE A 43 11.49 10.42 -3.31
CA PHE A 43 11.00 11.62 -4.02
C PHE A 43 9.48 11.76 -3.87
N TRP A 44 9.05 12.34 -2.75
CA TRP A 44 7.67 12.77 -2.52
C TRP A 44 7.49 14.23 -2.90
N ILE A 45 8.38 15.08 -2.40
CA ILE A 45 8.46 16.50 -2.76
C ILE A 45 9.90 16.79 -3.13
N GLY A 46 10.16 17.39 -4.29
CA GLY A 46 11.52 17.69 -4.73
C GLY A 46 11.59 19.01 -5.48
N ASP A 47 12.76 19.63 -5.42
CA ASP A 47 13.05 20.87 -6.13
C ASP A 47 13.93 20.59 -7.36
N SER A 48 13.86 21.45 -8.38
CA SER A 48 14.61 21.26 -9.63
C SER A 48 16.12 21.52 -9.43
N LYS A 49 16.94 21.05 -10.36
CA LYS A 49 18.40 21.33 -10.38
C LYS A 49 18.73 22.82 -10.54
N ASP A 50 17.76 23.60 -10.99
CA ASP A 50 17.91 25.02 -11.31
C ASP A 50 17.71 25.93 -10.09
N THR A 51 17.32 25.39 -8.92
CA THR A 51 17.13 26.21 -7.72
C THR A 51 18.43 26.37 -6.92
N PRO A 52 18.60 27.51 -6.21
CA PRO A 52 19.81 27.79 -5.43
C PRO A 52 20.09 26.76 -4.32
N MET A 53 19.06 26.02 -3.88
CA MET A 53 19.17 24.90 -2.94
C MET A 53 18.42 23.70 -3.52
N THR A 54 19.16 22.74 -4.07
CA THR A 54 18.59 21.49 -4.57
C THR A 54 18.25 20.57 -3.40
N GLY A 55 17.09 19.92 -3.42
CA GLY A 55 16.69 19.04 -2.33
C GLY A 55 15.49 18.17 -2.68
N HIS A 56 15.35 17.07 -1.93
CA HIS A 56 14.18 16.21 -2.01
C HIS A 56 13.80 15.66 -0.64
N PHE A 57 12.50 15.51 -0.45
CA PHE A 57 11.86 14.93 0.70
C PHE A 57 11.23 13.61 0.26
N GLY A 58 11.59 12.53 0.93
CA GLY A 58 10.82 11.31 1.00
C GLY A 58 9.94 11.30 2.25
N LEU A 59 9.31 10.17 2.53
CA LEU A 59 8.36 10.04 3.64
C LEU A 59 9.03 10.21 5.02
N TYR A 60 10.20 9.59 5.19
CA TYR A 60 10.94 9.52 6.45
C TYR A 60 12.43 9.94 6.32
N ARG A 61 12.88 10.29 5.11
CA ARG A 61 14.24 10.76 4.80
C ARG A 61 14.14 11.98 3.92
N TYR A 62 15.03 12.94 4.12
CA TYR A 62 15.13 14.11 3.25
C TYR A 62 16.60 14.44 3.00
N CYS A 63 16.90 15.00 1.83
CA CYS A 63 18.24 15.38 1.44
C CYS A 63 18.25 16.82 0.95
N LEU A 64 19.15 17.63 1.50
CA LEU A 64 19.30 19.04 1.16
C LEU A 64 20.72 19.31 0.65
N GLY A 65 20.83 20.07 -0.43
CA GLY A 65 22.10 20.56 -0.95
C GLY A 65 22.65 21.67 -0.06
N ARG A 66 23.91 21.51 0.40
CA ARG A 66 24.63 22.56 1.16
C ARG A 66 25.87 23.03 0.40
N GLY A 67 26.07 24.34 0.36
CA GLY A 67 27.29 24.99 -0.13
C GLY A 67 27.39 25.15 -1.65
N LEU A 68 28.53 25.71 -2.09
CA LEU A 68 28.84 25.95 -3.52
C LEU A 68 29.05 24.66 -4.33
N THR A 69 29.31 23.53 -3.67
CA THR A 69 29.61 22.23 -4.31
C THR A 69 28.38 21.36 -4.57
N GLN A 70 27.17 21.82 -4.24
CA GLN A 70 25.90 21.08 -4.42
C GLN A 70 25.92 19.64 -3.87
N THR A 71 26.68 19.38 -2.80
CA THR A 71 26.69 18.06 -2.15
C THR A 71 25.42 17.89 -1.33
N LEU A 72 24.65 16.82 -1.60
CA LEU A 72 23.42 16.51 -0.85
C LEU A 72 23.78 15.85 0.50
N GLN A 73 23.30 16.45 1.58
CA GLN A 73 23.33 15.85 2.91
C GLN A 73 21.95 15.28 3.23
N CYS A 74 21.89 13.98 3.49
CA CYS A 74 20.65 13.26 3.78
C CYS A 74 20.49 13.00 5.27
N GLU A 75 19.32 13.34 5.79
CA GLU A 75 18.92 13.19 7.19
C GLU A 75 17.57 12.46 7.27
N GLY A 76 17.21 12.01 8.47
CA GLY A 76 15.97 11.27 8.71
C GLY A 76 16.17 9.76 8.79
N ARG A 77 15.46 9.11 9.73
CA ARG A 77 15.51 7.66 9.93
C ARG A 77 14.14 7.12 10.33
N LEU A 78 13.87 5.87 9.95
CA LEU A 78 12.63 5.17 10.28
C LEU A 78 12.55 4.72 11.75
N ASP A 79 13.70 4.49 12.38
CA ASP A 79 13.80 4.10 13.80
C ASP A 79 13.66 5.30 14.75
N ASP A 80 13.85 6.53 14.25
CA ASP A 80 13.75 7.75 15.03
C ASP A 80 12.86 8.78 14.33
N PHE A 81 11.57 8.74 14.64
CA PHE A 81 10.56 9.65 14.09
C PHE A 81 10.80 11.12 14.49
N THR A 82 11.64 11.41 15.49
CA THR A 82 11.96 12.80 15.86
C THR A 82 12.81 13.50 14.80
N THR A 83 13.51 12.72 13.95
CA THR A 83 14.30 13.23 12.83
C THR A 83 13.47 13.65 11.63
N ILE A 84 12.17 13.34 11.61
CA ILE A 84 11.25 13.74 10.54
C ILE A 84 10.73 15.15 10.84
N PRO A 85 10.92 16.14 9.94
CA PRO A 85 10.74 17.55 10.25
C PRO A 85 9.27 18.00 10.41
N SER A 86 8.31 17.24 9.88
CA SER A 86 6.89 17.58 9.87
C SER A 86 6.03 16.47 10.46
N ASP A 87 5.08 16.83 11.31
CA ASP A 87 4.13 15.87 11.89
C ASP A 87 3.20 15.26 10.83
N ALA A 88 2.94 15.98 9.73
CA ALA A 88 2.19 15.44 8.59
C ALA A 88 2.94 14.28 7.93
N PHE A 89 4.26 14.41 7.75
CA PHE A 89 5.11 13.36 7.19
C PHE A 89 5.34 12.19 8.15
N LYS A 90 5.36 12.44 9.46
CA LYS A 90 5.34 11.37 10.48
C LYS A 90 4.06 10.54 10.38
N ALA A 91 2.90 11.21 10.33
CA ALA A 91 1.61 10.56 10.19
C ALA A 91 1.51 9.80 8.85
N ALA A 92 1.95 10.41 7.74
CA ALA A 92 2.01 9.78 6.43
C ALA A 92 2.87 8.52 6.44
N THR A 93 4.07 8.56 7.05
CA THR A 93 4.95 7.40 7.19
C THR A 93 4.28 6.27 7.95
N PHE A 94 3.57 6.58 9.05
CA PHE A 94 2.84 5.60 9.82
C PHE A 94 1.68 4.98 9.02
N PHE A 95 0.83 5.79 8.40
CA PHE A 95 -0.34 5.30 7.67
C PHE A 95 0.03 4.48 6.42
N VAL A 96 1.03 4.90 5.64
CA VAL A 96 1.51 4.08 4.50
C VAL A 96 2.13 2.77 4.99
N GLY A 97 2.95 2.82 6.04
CA GLY A 97 3.58 1.62 6.61
C GLY A 97 2.53 0.64 7.14
N PHE A 98 1.52 1.13 7.84
CA PHE A 98 0.44 0.30 8.38
C PHE A 98 -0.47 -0.26 7.28
N SER A 99 -0.81 0.55 6.26
CA SER A 99 -1.53 0.09 5.07
C SER A 99 -0.78 -1.04 4.36
N PHE A 100 0.54 -0.92 4.18
CA PHE A 100 1.37 -1.97 3.61
C PHE A 100 1.32 -3.26 4.44
N LEU A 101 1.38 -3.18 5.78
CA LEU A 101 1.24 -4.35 6.66
C LEU A 101 -0.14 -5.02 6.52
N MET A 102 -1.21 -4.25 6.42
CA MET A 102 -2.56 -4.78 6.21
C MET A 102 -2.70 -5.50 4.87
N ILE A 103 -2.07 -4.99 3.81
CA ILE A 103 -2.03 -5.66 2.50
C ILE A 103 -1.25 -6.97 2.60
N LEU A 104 -0.11 -7.00 3.30
CA LEU A 104 0.65 -8.24 3.51
C LEU A 104 -0.17 -9.30 4.25
N ILE A 105 -0.87 -8.91 5.31
CA ILE A 105 -1.80 -9.80 6.03
C ILE A 105 -2.89 -10.30 5.07
N CYS A 106 -3.45 -9.41 4.25
CA CYS A 106 -4.46 -9.78 3.26
C CYS A 106 -3.93 -10.81 2.24
N ILE A 107 -2.71 -10.65 1.72
CA ILE A 107 -2.08 -11.60 0.80
C ILE A 107 -1.93 -12.97 1.49
N ILE A 108 -1.47 -13.00 2.74
CA ILE A 108 -1.36 -14.25 3.52
C ILE A 108 -2.74 -14.89 3.70
N CYS A 109 -3.78 -14.12 4.05
CA CYS A 109 -5.14 -14.62 4.17
C CYS A 109 -5.66 -15.23 2.85
N MET A 110 -5.35 -14.62 1.70
CA MET A 110 -5.68 -15.19 0.39
C MET A 110 -4.94 -16.51 0.13
N LEU A 111 -3.70 -16.67 0.58
CA LEU A 111 -2.97 -17.95 0.44
C LEU A 111 -3.57 -19.06 1.30
N LEU A 112 -4.24 -18.70 2.41
CA LEU A 112 -4.93 -19.64 3.30
C LEU A 112 -6.31 -20.10 2.78
N PHE A 113 -6.73 -19.71 1.56
CA PHE A 113 -7.97 -20.19 0.93
C PHE A 113 -8.10 -21.71 0.87
N PHE A 114 -6.99 -22.45 0.90
CA PHE A 114 -6.99 -23.90 0.86
C PHE A 114 -7.39 -24.55 2.20
N CYS A 115 -7.31 -23.81 3.32
CA CYS A 115 -7.49 -24.35 4.66
C CYS A 115 -8.74 -23.83 5.40
N VAL A 116 -9.34 -22.71 4.94
CA VAL A 116 -10.43 -22.01 5.64
C VAL A 116 -11.61 -21.74 4.70
N HIS A 117 -12.83 -21.72 5.22
CA HIS A 117 -14.04 -21.39 4.45
C HIS A 117 -13.87 -20.06 3.70
N ALA A 118 -14.02 -20.11 2.38
CA ALA A 118 -13.81 -18.98 1.49
C ALA A 118 -14.60 -17.71 1.88
N GLU A 119 -15.83 -17.88 2.39
CA GLU A 119 -16.67 -16.77 2.85
C GLU A 119 -16.03 -15.95 3.98
N LYS A 120 -15.31 -16.60 4.90
CA LYS A 120 -14.66 -15.94 6.04
C LYS A 120 -13.43 -15.18 5.57
N VAL A 121 -12.64 -15.82 4.71
CA VAL A 121 -11.44 -15.20 4.10
C VAL A 121 -11.84 -13.95 3.32
N TYR A 122 -12.85 -14.04 2.44
CA TYR A 122 -13.32 -12.89 1.66
C TYR A 122 -13.81 -11.74 2.56
N LYS A 123 -14.54 -12.01 3.64
CA LYS A 123 -14.98 -10.95 4.57
C LYS A 123 -13.81 -10.26 5.27
N ILE A 124 -12.83 -11.03 5.75
CA ILE A 124 -11.65 -10.47 6.43
C ILE A 124 -10.83 -9.64 5.43
N CYS A 125 -10.51 -10.20 4.27
CA CYS A 125 -9.75 -9.53 3.22
C CYS A 125 -10.43 -8.25 2.72
N MET A 126 -11.77 -8.24 2.63
CA MET A 126 -12.54 -7.04 2.29
C MET A 126 -12.27 -5.91 3.31
N TRP A 127 -12.41 -6.19 4.61
CA TRP A 127 -12.19 -5.18 5.63
C TRP A 127 -10.74 -4.68 5.66
N LEU A 128 -9.77 -5.59 5.54
CA LEU A 128 -8.36 -5.24 5.47
C LEU A 128 -8.06 -4.29 4.30
N GLN A 129 -8.63 -4.56 3.13
CA GLN A 129 -8.42 -3.72 1.95
C GLN A 129 -9.16 -2.39 2.00
N ILE A 130 -10.35 -2.34 2.59
CA ILE A 130 -11.06 -1.07 2.82
C ILE A 130 -10.24 -0.16 3.73
N VAL A 131 -9.75 -0.68 4.85
CA VAL A 131 -8.95 0.09 5.80
C VAL A 131 -7.66 0.58 5.14
N SER A 132 -6.92 -0.32 4.49
CA SER A 132 -5.69 0.02 3.76
C SER A 132 -5.93 1.08 2.67
N GLY A 133 -7.02 0.97 1.90
CA GLY A 133 -7.36 1.96 0.87
C GLY A 133 -7.67 3.34 1.45
N LEU A 134 -8.38 3.40 2.59
CA LEU A 134 -8.67 4.66 3.27
C LEU A 134 -7.40 5.32 3.82
N GLU A 135 -6.48 4.54 4.39
CA GLU A 135 -5.21 5.04 4.92
C GLU A 135 -4.32 5.60 3.80
N THR A 136 -4.19 4.86 2.70
CA THR A 136 -3.44 5.33 1.53
C THR A 136 -4.06 6.59 0.95
N PHE A 137 -5.40 6.71 0.91
CA PHE A 137 -6.07 7.95 0.49
C PHE A 137 -5.78 9.13 1.41
N VAL A 138 -5.83 8.92 2.73
CA VAL A 138 -5.50 9.96 3.73
C VAL A 138 -4.08 10.48 3.53
N VAL A 139 -3.12 9.59 3.22
CA VAL A 139 -1.74 9.99 2.96
C VAL A 139 -1.65 10.97 1.78
N PHE A 140 -2.33 10.71 0.68
CA PHE A 140 -2.33 11.62 -0.48
C PHE A 140 -3.00 12.97 -0.22
N VAL A 141 -3.84 13.06 0.83
CA VAL A 141 -4.47 14.33 1.23
C VAL A 141 -3.59 15.10 2.22
N VAL A 142 -2.80 14.40 3.04
CA VAL A 142 -2.02 14.97 4.13
C VAL A 142 -0.59 15.33 3.72
N ALA A 143 0.02 14.57 2.80
CA ALA A 143 1.37 14.78 2.30
C ALA A 143 1.38 15.65 1.04
#